data_AF-A0A5C5G1G6-F1
#
_entry.id   AF-A0A5C5G1G6-F1
#
_cell.length_a   1.000
_cell.length_b   1.000
_cell.length_c   1.000
_cell.angle_alpha   90.00
_cell.angle_beta   90.00
_cell.angle_gamma   90.00
#
_symmetry.space_group_name_H-M   'P 1'
#
loop_
_entity.id
_entity.type
_entity.pdbx_description
1 polymer ?
#
loop_
_entity_poly.entity_id
_entity_poly.type
_entity_poly.pdbx_seq_one_letter_code
_entity_poly.pdbx_strand_id
1 'polypeptide(L)'
;MPRAQDPTQSLLRWGIQNAAPGSLAETAQEIKDGKRPDLSTDVLKHIMGQSDADKMHECVMVIEGTWVDRDGTGEVKNSGDITDEDRYRAWEDLEMLVQDLDNANDLQNMGLWPVILKYLTHDDDEQVMFACWVCGTATQNNPKAQKAFFDQDPLPTLSSIIQSSSASPGTRAKAMYALSSSLKHWEAAVQRFSELGGWQTLTQTLQDPSLKMRSKTAFLLAQLVSQSNSPATLLSSLRSASTLSTLIDSLHSSTAIPTGPSGEQGEVDPDLRDKGLRFLANVVERTAGGNTEGGLSRGEKDGALRAVAEAEKTEGWTPEDVGMAADEWAAFKRALQA
;
A
#
# COMPACT_ATOMS: atom_id res chain seq x y z
N MET A 1 7.54 -42.91 -55.77
CA MET A 1 7.01 -41.53 -55.97
C MET A 1 7.88 -40.57 -55.17
N PRO A 2 8.36 -39.46 -55.75
CA PRO A 2 9.15 -38.48 -55.01
C PRO A 2 8.24 -37.75 -54.01
N ARG A 3 8.71 -37.56 -52.77
CA ARG A 3 8.01 -36.79 -51.74
C ARG A 3 7.74 -35.37 -52.26
N ALA A 4 6.49 -34.93 -52.15
CA ALA A 4 6.10 -33.55 -52.42
C ALA A 4 7.01 -32.62 -51.59
N GLN A 5 7.67 -31.66 -52.26
CA GLN A 5 8.47 -30.65 -51.58
C GLN A 5 7.54 -29.83 -50.69
N ASP A 6 7.93 -29.69 -49.42
CA ASP A 6 7.20 -28.93 -48.43
C ASP A 6 6.99 -27.48 -48.94
N PRO A 7 5.75 -27.03 -49.16
CA PRO A 7 5.46 -25.70 -49.70
C PRO A 7 5.99 -24.58 -48.80
N THR A 8 6.17 -24.82 -47.50
CA THR A 8 6.81 -23.86 -46.60
C THR A 8 8.29 -23.68 -46.92
N GLN A 9 9.01 -24.75 -47.26
CA GLN A 9 10.41 -24.64 -47.71
C GLN A 9 10.54 -23.95 -49.06
N SER A 10 9.57 -24.14 -49.95
CA SER A 10 9.53 -23.47 -51.25
C SER A 10 9.28 -21.97 -51.11
N LEU A 11 8.36 -21.56 -50.23
CA LEU A 11 8.11 -20.15 -49.90
C LEU A 11 9.30 -19.49 -49.20
N LEU A 12 9.96 -20.19 -48.29
CA LEU A 12 11.15 -19.70 -47.58
C LEU A 12 12.33 -19.52 -48.55
N ARG A 13 12.54 -20.47 -49.48
CA ARG A 13 13.54 -20.33 -50.55
C ARG A 13 13.24 -19.18 -51.50
N TRP A 14 11.98 -19.03 -51.90
CA TRP A 14 11.57 -17.92 -52.76
C TRP A 14 11.75 -16.57 -52.06
N GLY A 15 11.39 -16.48 -50.78
CA GLY A 15 11.61 -15.28 -49.95
C GLY A 15 13.09 -14.92 -49.84
N ILE A 16 13.97 -15.89 -49.59
CA ILE A 16 15.43 -15.69 -49.54
C ILE A 16 15.99 -15.24 -50.90
N GLN A 17 15.48 -15.79 -52.01
CA GLN A 17 15.95 -15.43 -53.35
C GLN A 17 15.50 -14.05 -53.81
N ASN A 18 14.37 -13.54 -53.31
CA ASN A 18 13.76 -12.30 -53.80
C ASN A 18 13.84 -11.13 -52.79
N ALA A 19 14.17 -11.38 -51.52
CA ALA A 19 14.52 -10.34 -50.58
C ALA A 19 15.98 -9.92 -50.80
N ALA A 20 16.19 -8.72 -51.37
CA ALA A 20 17.47 -8.00 -51.52
C ALA A 20 18.71 -8.89 -51.80
N PRO A 21 19.10 -9.12 -53.07
CA PRO A 21 20.20 -10.02 -53.42
C PRO A 21 21.54 -9.43 -52.96
N GLY A 22 22.02 -9.87 -51.80
CA GLY A 22 23.34 -9.54 -51.25
C GLY A 22 23.36 -9.57 -49.72
N SER A 23 22.48 -8.82 -49.06
CA SER A 23 22.57 -8.59 -47.61
C SER A 23 22.21 -9.81 -46.77
N LEU A 24 21.22 -10.62 -47.19
CA LEU A 24 20.75 -11.76 -46.40
C LEU A 24 21.64 -12.99 -46.51
N ALA A 25 22.33 -13.19 -47.64
CA ALA A 25 23.25 -14.32 -47.81
C ALA A 25 24.50 -14.15 -46.93
N GLU A 26 25.01 -12.92 -46.85
CA GLU A 26 26.13 -12.54 -45.98
C GLU A 26 25.72 -12.67 -44.51
N THR A 27 24.56 -12.12 -44.13
CA THR A 27 23.99 -12.25 -42.77
C THR A 27 23.73 -13.71 -42.38
N ALA A 28 23.24 -14.55 -43.29
CA ALA A 28 22.99 -15.98 -43.02
C ALA A 28 24.29 -16.79 -42.84
N GLN A 29 25.36 -16.39 -43.53
CA GLN A 29 26.69 -16.98 -43.35
C GLN A 29 27.31 -16.53 -42.02
N GLU A 30 27.18 -15.25 -41.66
CA GLU A 30 27.60 -14.72 -40.36
C GLU A 30 26.89 -15.42 -39.18
N ILE A 31 25.58 -15.66 -39.28
CA ILE A 31 24.81 -16.39 -38.27
C ILE A 31 25.28 -17.85 -38.14
N LYS A 32 25.60 -18.52 -39.26
CA LYS A 32 26.19 -19.88 -39.25
C LYS A 32 27.59 -19.91 -38.64
N ASP A 33 28.36 -18.85 -38.84
CA ASP A 33 29.70 -18.68 -38.29
C ASP A 33 29.67 -18.16 -36.83
N GLY A 34 28.49 -18.11 -36.21
CA GLY A 34 28.28 -17.76 -34.81
C GLY A 34 28.20 -16.25 -34.52
N LYS A 35 28.32 -15.41 -35.55
CA LYS A 35 28.14 -13.95 -35.47
C LYS A 35 26.68 -13.61 -35.72
N ARG A 36 25.86 -13.71 -34.67
CA ARG A 36 24.50 -13.17 -34.74
C ARG A 36 24.61 -11.64 -34.83
N PRO A 37 23.94 -10.97 -35.78
CA PRO A 37 23.85 -9.52 -35.74
C PRO A 37 23.23 -9.14 -34.40
N ASP A 38 23.96 -8.34 -33.63
CA ASP A 38 23.48 -7.85 -32.34
C ASP A 38 22.23 -7.01 -32.64
N LEU A 39 21.09 -7.45 -32.11
CA LEU A 39 19.85 -6.68 -32.24
C LEU A 39 20.10 -5.38 -31.49
N SER A 40 20.27 -4.28 -32.22
CA SER A 40 20.55 -3.00 -31.57
C SER A 40 19.45 -2.69 -30.56
N THR A 41 19.83 -2.11 -29.42
CA THR A 41 18.90 -1.75 -28.34
C THR A 41 17.72 -0.93 -28.86
N ASP A 42 17.94 -0.10 -29.88
CA ASP A 42 16.91 0.72 -30.50
C ASP A 42 15.88 -0.09 -31.31
N VAL A 43 16.32 -1.14 -32.01
CA VAL A 43 15.42 -2.06 -32.73
C VAL A 43 14.64 -2.93 -31.75
N LEU A 44 15.28 -3.39 -30.67
CA LEU A 44 14.59 -4.09 -29.58
C LEU A 44 13.53 -3.21 -28.91
N LYS A 45 13.85 -1.94 -28.61
CA LYS A 45 12.89 -0.96 -28.07
C LYS A 45 11.72 -0.70 -29.03
N HIS A 46 11.97 -0.61 -30.33
CA HIS A 46 10.91 -0.45 -31.33
C HIS A 46 9.98 -1.68 -31.41
N ILE A 47 10.51 -2.89 -31.22
CA ILE A 47 9.73 -4.14 -31.29
C ILE A 47 9.00 -4.42 -29.98
N MET A 48 9.67 -4.20 -28.83
CA MET A 48 9.15 -4.53 -27.50
C MET A 48 8.35 -3.40 -26.87
N GLY A 49 8.39 -2.21 -27.46
CA GLY A 49 7.84 -0.99 -26.87
C GLY A 49 8.74 -0.46 -25.75
N GLN A 50 8.26 0.60 -25.12
CA GLN A 50 8.94 1.23 -24.00
C GLN A 50 8.88 0.35 -22.75
N SER A 51 10.03 0.21 -22.07
CA SER A 51 10.10 -0.54 -20.81
C SER A 51 9.35 0.19 -19.68
N ASP A 52 8.88 -0.55 -18.69
CA ASP A 52 8.19 0.07 -17.55
C ASP A 52 9.15 0.94 -16.72
N ALA A 53 10.43 0.60 -16.65
CA ALA A 53 11.46 1.47 -16.07
C ALA A 53 11.55 2.82 -16.83
N ASP A 54 11.55 2.81 -18.16
CA ASP A 54 11.54 4.05 -18.95
C ASP A 54 10.26 4.87 -18.68
N LYS A 55 9.10 4.21 -18.52
CA LYS A 55 7.82 4.90 -18.21
C LYS A 55 7.83 5.50 -16.80
N MET A 56 8.28 4.77 -15.78
CA MET A 56 8.41 5.29 -14.42
C MET A 56 9.33 6.52 -14.36
N HIS A 57 10.44 6.49 -15.11
CA HIS A 57 11.34 7.63 -15.21
C HIS A 57 10.66 8.84 -15.86
N GLU A 58 9.85 8.62 -16.91
CA GLU A 58 9.06 9.69 -17.54
C GLU A 58 8.01 10.28 -16.61
N CYS A 59 7.29 9.46 -15.85
CA CYS A 59 6.33 9.94 -14.87
C CYS A 59 7.04 10.89 -13.88
N VAL A 60 8.17 10.46 -13.31
CA VAL A 60 8.94 11.28 -12.36
C VAL A 60 9.47 12.54 -13.02
N MET A 61 9.90 12.48 -14.28
CA MET A 61 10.30 13.63 -15.07
C MET A 61 9.17 14.68 -15.22
N VAL A 62 7.94 14.26 -15.58
CA VAL A 62 6.78 15.15 -15.62
C VAL A 62 6.50 15.76 -14.25
N ILE A 63 6.52 14.93 -13.21
CA ILE A 63 6.30 15.35 -11.80
C ILE A 63 7.33 16.41 -11.39
N GLU A 64 8.59 16.29 -11.81
CA GLU A 64 9.68 17.24 -11.57
C GLU A 64 9.59 18.50 -12.44
N GLY A 65 8.66 18.56 -13.40
CA GLY A 65 8.52 19.67 -14.34
C GLY A 65 9.52 19.64 -15.48
N THR A 66 10.05 18.47 -15.82
CA THR A 66 10.95 18.26 -16.96
C THR A 66 10.34 17.21 -17.88
N TRP A 67 9.82 17.57 -19.05
CA TRP A 67 9.19 16.58 -19.94
C TRP A 67 9.62 16.72 -21.40
N VAL A 68 9.77 15.59 -22.09
CA VAL A 68 10.11 15.53 -23.51
C VAL A 68 8.95 14.87 -24.24
N ASP A 69 8.36 15.57 -25.20
CA ASP A 69 7.26 15.01 -25.97
C ASP A 69 7.76 13.86 -26.86
N ARG A 70 7.17 12.68 -26.66
CA ARG A 70 7.50 11.47 -27.43
C ARG A 70 6.54 11.21 -28.58
N ASP A 71 5.56 12.08 -28.80
CA ASP A 71 4.64 12.05 -29.96
C ASP A 71 5.31 12.32 -31.33
N GLY A 72 6.66 12.34 -31.37
CA GLY A 72 7.47 12.24 -32.57
C GLY A 72 8.20 13.52 -32.96
N THR A 73 8.05 14.60 -32.19
CA THR A 73 8.75 15.87 -32.44
C THR A 73 10.05 16.00 -31.64
N GLY A 74 10.16 15.33 -30.49
CA GLY A 74 11.33 15.42 -29.61
C GLY A 74 11.49 16.80 -28.96
N GLU A 75 10.46 17.64 -28.99
CA GLU A 75 10.49 18.94 -28.34
C GLU A 75 10.35 18.77 -26.82
N VAL A 76 11.34 19.27 -26.08
CA VAL A 76 11.29 19.36 -24.63
C VAL A 76 10.26 20.45 -24.28
N LYS A 77 9.14 20.10 -23.65
CA LYS A 77 8.28 21.12 -23.06
C LYS A 77 9.06 21.74 -21.91
N ASN A 78 9.18 23.07 -21.92
CA ASN A 78 9.79 23.77 -20.80
C ASN A 78 8.88 23.63 -19.58
N SER A 79 9.45 23.70 -18.37
CA SER A 79 8.70 23.55 -17.10
C SER A 79 7.45 24.43 -16.98
N GLY A 80 7.34 25.52 -17.76
CA GLY A 80 6.18 26.42 -17.77
C GLY A 80 4.96 25.90 -18.56
N ASP A 81 5.14 24.87 -19.40
CA ASP A 81 4.06 24.30 -20.22
C ASP A 81 3.44 23.03 -19.58
N ILE A 82 4.04 22.53 -18.50
CA ILE A 82 3.56 21.35 -17.75
C ILE A 82 2.56 21.83 -16.71
N THR A 83 1.29 21.45 -16.90
CA THR A 83 0.21 21.81 -15.99
C THR A 83 0.18 20.88 -14.77
N ASP A 84 -0.52 21.29 -13.71
CA ASP A 84 -0.72 20.43 -12.54
C ASP A 84 -1.47 19.13 -12.92
N GLU A 85 -2.42 19.21 -13.87
CA GLU A 85 -3.12 18.05 -14.39
C GLU A 85 -2.20 17.04 -15.10
N ASP A 86 -1.16 17.53 -15.79
CA ASP A 86 -0.15 16.65 -16.39
C ASP A 86 0.66 15.94 -15.29
N ARG A 87 0.96 16.64 -14.18
CA ARG A 87 1.65 16.04 -13.02
C ARG A 87 0.77 15.02 -12.32
N TYR A 88 -0.51 15.30 -12.15
CA TYR A 88 -1.46 14.37 -11.52
C TYR A 88 -1.61 13.10 -12.33
N ARG A 89 -1.74 13.21 -13.66
CA ARG A 89 -1.74 12.04 -14.56
C ARG A 89 -0.45 11.24 -14.46
N ALA A 90 0.71 11.91 -14.43
CA ALA A 90 1.98 11.24 -14.27
C ALA A 90 2.10 10.51 -12.92
N TRP A 91 1.54 11.06 -11.86
CA TRP A 91 1.44 10.41 -10.56
C TRP A 91 0.52 9.16 -10.59
N GLU A 92 -0.63 9.26 -11.24
CA GLU A 92 -1.55 8.13 -11.45
C GLU A 92 -0.89 7.00 -12.25
N ASP A 93 -0.20 7.35 -13.33
CA ASP A 93 0.55 6.41 -14.15
C ASP A 93 1.67 5.73 -13.35
N LEU A 94 2.41 6.50 -12.56
CA LEU A 94 3.44 5.95 -11.67
C LEU A 94 2.83 5.00 -10.63
N GLU A 95 1.70 5.37 -10.04
CA GLU A 95 0.98 4.51 -9.09
C GLU A 95 0.58 3.18 -9.72
N MET A 96 0.03 3.21 -10.94
CA MET A 96 -0.33 2.01 -11.68
C MET A 96 0.89 1.12 -11.97
N LEU A 97 2.00 1.71 -12.38
CA LEU A 97 3.22 0.97 -12.69
C LEU A 97 3.78 0.26 -11.46
N VAL A 98 3.77 0.90 -10.28
CA VAL A 98 4.30 0.32 -9.04
C VAL A 98 3.34 -0.64 -8.34
N GLN A 99 2.17 -0.92 -8.92
CA GLN A 99 1.36 -2.08 -8.53
C GLN A 99 2.08 -3.40 -8.86
N ASP A 100 2.95 -3.39 -9.88
CA ASP A 100 3.87 -4.48 -10.14
C ASP A 100 5.05 -4.45 -9.14
N LEU A 101 5.34 -5.61 -8.54
CA LEU A 101 6.35 -5.72 -7.48
C LEU A 101 7.77 -5.50 -7.99
N ASP A 102 8.07 -5.88 -9.24
CA ASP A 102 9.40 -5.68 -9.82
C ASP A 102 9.61 -4.19 -10.11
N ASN A 103 8.62 -3.52 -10.69
CA ASN A 103 8.63 -2.07 -10.89
C ASN A 103 8.77 -1.30 -9.56
N ALA A 104 8.02 -1.68 -8.53
CA ALA A 104 8.12 -1.08 -7.19
C ALA A 104 9.53 -1.25 -6.58
N ASN A 105 10.19 -2.38 -6.83
CA ASN A 105 11.55 -2.62 -6.38
C ASN A 105 12.57 -1.79 -7.16
N ASP A 106 12.32 -1.57 -8.46
CA ASP A 106 13.19 -0.79 -9.33
C ASP A 106 13.21 0.70 -8.98
N LEU A 107 12.22 1.23 -8.26
CA LEU A 107 12.28 2.59 -7.68
C LEU A 107 13.59 2.84 -6.92
N GLN A 108 14.11 1.84 -6.20
CA GLN A 108 15.39 1.95 -5.49
C GLN A 108 16.58 1.89 -6.45
N ASN A 109 16.56 0.98 -7.42
CA ASN A 109 17.64 0.82 -8.39
C ASN A 109 17.81 2.05 -9.28
N MET A 110 16.68 2.71 -9.59
CA MET A 110 16.61 3.92 -10.40
C MET A 110 16.80 5.21 -9.58
N GLY A 111 16.91 5.13 -8.25
CA GLY A 111 17.07 6.30 -7.39
C GLY A 111 15.84 7.21 -7.32
N LEU A 112 14.64 6.68 -7.54
CA LEU A 112 13.39 7.45 -7.58
C LEU A 112 12.80 7.72 -6.19
N TRP A 113 13.15 6.93 -5.17
CA TRP A 113 12.63 7.13 -3.80
C TRP A 113 12.85 8.55 -3.24
N PRO A 114 14.07 9.14 -3.27
CA PRO A 114 14.27 10.50 -2.77
C PRO A 114 13.42 11.54 -3.51
N VAL A 115 13.20 11.33 -4.82
CA VAL A 115 12.36 12.22 -5.63
C VAL A 115 10.90 12.10 -5.19
N ILE A 116 10.36 10.88 -5.04
CA ILE A 116 8.98 10.67 -4.59
C ILE A 116 8.77 11.23 -3.18
N LEU A 117 9.69 10.96 -2.26
CA LEU A 117 9.53 11.30 -0.84
C LEU A 117 9.60 12.81 -0.57
N LYS A 118 10.31 13.58 -1.39
CA LYS A 118 10.33 15.05 -1.23
C LYS A 118 8.95 15.68 -1.44
N TYR A 119 8.07 15.03 -2.21
CA TYR A 119 6.70 15.51 -2.43
C TYR A 119 5.77 15.25 -1.24
N LEU A 120 6.18 14.47 -0.23
CA LEU A 120 5.39 14.30 1.00
C LEU A 120 5.23 15.61 1.79
N THR A 121 6.05 16.63 1.50
CA THR A 121 5.99 17.95 2.12
C THR A 121 5.82 19.06 1.07
N HIS A 122 5.19 18.75 -0.06
CA HIS A 122 4.91 19.73 -1.11
C HIS A 122 3.78 20.70 -0.71
N ASP A 123 3.78 21.91 -1.27
CA ASP A 123 2.75 22.92 -0.97
C ASP A 123 1.38 22.58 -1.58
N ASP A 124 1.40 21.81 -2.66
CA ASP A 124 0.22 21.25 -3.31
C ASP A 124 -0.20 19.93 -2.64
N ASP A 125 -1.32 19.98 -1.90
CA ASP A 125 -1.87 18.85 -1.15
C ASP A 125 -2.24 17.66 -2.04
N GLU A 126 -2.60 17.89 -3.31
CA GLU A 126 -2.94 16.82 -4.25
C GLU A 126 -1.70 16.02 -4.65
N GLN A 127 -0.55 16.68 -4.83
CA GLN A 127 0.73 15.98 -5.04
C GLN A 127 1.19 15.24 -3.79
N VAL A 128 0.97 15.79 -2.58
CA VAL A 128 1.23 15.06 -1.33
C VAL A 128 0.38 13.80 -1.25
N MET A 129 -0.90 13.88 -1.63
CA MET A 129 -1.81 12.73 -1.68
C MET A 129 -1.29 11.65 -2.62
N PHE A 130 -0.89 12.02 -3.84
CA PHE A 130 -0.36 11.09 -4.84
C PHE A 130 0.96 10.45 -4.41
N ALA A 131 1.89 11.24 -3.86
CA ALA A 131 3.15 10.72 -3.33
C ALA A 131 2.88 9.68 -2.22
N CYS A 132 1.95 9.95 -1.30
CA CYS A 132 1.52 8.98 -0.30
C CYS A 132 0.92 7.73 -0.94
N TRP A 133 0.12 7.88 -2.01
CA TRP A 133 -0.50 6.76 -2.69
C TRP A 133 0.55 5.84 -3.33
N VAL A 134 1.49 6.39 -4.11
CA VAL A 134 2.61 5.64 -4.69
C VAL A 134 3.42 4.92 -3.61
N CYS A 135 3.77 5.61 -2.51
CA CYS A 135 4.48 4.99 -1.39
C CYS A 135 3.71 3.81 -0.80
N GLY A 136 2.41 3.96 -0.59
CA GLY A 136 1.60 2.88 -0.03
C GLY A 136 1.39 1.70 -0.96
N THR A 137 1.34 1.93 -2.27
CA THR A 137 1.21 0.86 -3.27
C THR A 137 2.52 0.11 -3.43
N ALA A 138 3.64 0.82 -3.64
CA ALA A 138 4.96 0.21 -3.80
C ALA A 138 5.38 -0.63 -2.58
N THR A 139 5.00 -0.22 -1.37
CA THR A 139 5.37 -0.92 -0.12
C THR A 139 4.37 -2.00 0.31
N GLN A 140 3.22 -2.12 -0.35
CA GLN A 140 2.19 -3.07 0.06
C GLN A 140 2.66 -4.52 -0.13
N ASN A 141 2.82 -5.24 0.98
CA ASN A 141 3.24 -6.65 0.99
C ASN A 141 4.56 -6.89 0.22
N ASN A 142 5.45 -5.90 0.18
CA ASN A 142 6.69 -5.93 -0.58
C ASN A 142 7.91 -5.61 0.32
N PRO A 143 8.55 -6.62 0.95
CA PRO A 143 9.65 -6.40 1.88
C PRO A 143 10.86 -5.64 1.30
N LYS A 144 11.14 -5.79 0.00
CA LYS A 144 12.25 -5.10 -0.66
C LYS A 144 11.97 -3.60 -0.80
N ALA A 145 10.81 -3.23 -1.35
CA ALA A 145 10.39 -1.84 -1.46
C ALA A 145 10.15 -1.22 -0.07
N GLN A 146 9.57 -1.96 0.87
CA GLN A 146 9.45 -1.52 2.27
C GLN A 146 10.83 -1.17 2.86
N LYS A 147 11.84 -2.03 2.68
CA LYS A 147 13.21 -1.75 3.15
C LYS A 147 13.79 -0.48 2.55
N ALA A 148 13.69 -0.31 1.23
CA ALA A 148 14.16 0.87 0.53
C ALA A 148 13.45 2.16 0.99
N PHE A 149 12.13 2.09 1.18
CA PHE A 149 11.32 3.17 1.73
C PHE A 149 11.76 3.56 3.15
N PHE A 150 11.95 2.57 4.04
CA PHE A 150 12.36 2.81 5.43
C PHE A 150 13.77 3.36 5.59
N ASP A 151 14.69 3.05 4.66
CA ASP A 151 16.06 3.60 4.68
C ASP A 151 16.07 5.14 4.52
N GLN A 152 14.94 5.73 4.11
CA GLN A 152 14.74 7.18 3.98
C GLN A 152 14.04 7.82 5.20
N ASP A 153 13.76 7.05 6.26
CA ASP A 153 13.03 7.44 7.49
C ASP A 153 11.73 8.24 7.27
N PRO A 154 10.76 7.72 6.49
CA PRO A 154 9.55 8.46 6.08
C PRO A 154 8.44 8.52 7.15
N LEU A 155 8.54 7.71 8.21
CA LEU A 155 7.48 7.55 9.21
C LEU A 155 7.12 8.84 9.97
N PRO A 156 8.08 9.71 10.37
CA PRO A 156 7.75 10.99 10.99
C PRO A 156 6.90 11.87 10.08
N THR A 157 7.26 11.96 8.80
CA THR A 157 6.52 12.73 7.80
C THR A 157 5.11 12.19 7.60
N LEU A 158 4.96 10.87 7.43
CA LEU A 158 3.63 10.26 7.32
C LEU A 158 2.77 10.51 8.56
N SER A 159 3.36 10.42 9.76
CA SER A 159 2.65 10.68 11.02
C SER A 159 2.18 12.14 11.11
N SER A 160 3.01 13.09 10.68
CA SER A 160 2.66 14.50 10.59
C SER A 160 1.52 14.75 9.61
N ILE A 161 1.53 14.12 8.43
CA ILE A 161 0.45 14.26 7.45
C ILE A 161 -0.87 13.69 8.02
N ILE A 162 -0.82 12.51 8.64
CA ILE A 162 -1.98 11.88 9.27
C ILE A 162 -2.62 12.80 10.31
N GLN A 163 -1.84 13.54 11.08
CA GLN A 163 -2.32 14.45 12.14
C GLN A 163 -2.60 15.88 11.66
N SER A 164 -2.26 16.21 10.41
CA SER A 164 -2.38 17.58 9.91
C SER A 164 -3.85 17.99 9.76
N SER A 165 -4.18 19.17 10.30
CA SER A 165 -5.48 19.81 10.08
C SER A 165 -5.57 20.57 8.76
N SER A 166 -4.44 20.82 8.08
CA SER A 166 -4.41 21.50 6.78
C SER A 166 -4.44 20.53 5.60
N ALA A 167 -4.02 19.28 5.80
CA ALA A 167 -4.07 18.24 4.77
C ALA A 167 -5.52 17.82 4.50
N SER A 168 -5.87 17.58 3.23
CA SER A 168 -7.23 17.15 2.90
C SER A 168 -7.53 15.75 3.47
N PRO A 169 -8.82 15.39 3.64
CA PRO A 169 -9.20 14.04 4.03
C PRO A 169 -8.65 12.95 3.09
N GLY A 170 -8.47 13.26 1.81
CA GLY A 170 -7.87 12.37 0.81
C GLY A 170 -6.41 12.09 1.12
N THR A 171 -5.62 13.15 1.31
CA THR A 171 -4.20 13.10 1.65
C THR A 171 -3.95 12.32 2.94
N ARG A 172 -4.69 12.65 4.01
CA ARG A 172 -4.58 11.95 5.31
C ARG A 172 -4.89 10.46 5.18
N ALA A 173 -5.92 10.11 4.39
CA ALA A 173 -6.28 8.72 4.14
C ALA A 173 -5.23 7.95 3.33
N LYS A 174 -4.55 8.59 2.37
CA LYS A 174 -3.44 8.01 1.61
C LYS A 174 -2.16 7.91 2.45
N ALA A 175 -1.88 8.86 3.32
CA ALA A 175 -0.78 8.77 4.29
C ALA A 175 -0.99 7.60 5.28
N MET A 176 -2.20 7.42 5.80
CA MET A 176 -2.54 6.26 6.63
C MET A 176 -2.45 4.94 5.86
N TYR A 177 -2.79 4.95 4.56
CA TYR A 177 -2.58 3.79 3.68
C TYR A 177 -1.10 3.47 3.53
N ALA A 178 -0.25 4.47 3.25
CA ALA A 178 1.20 4.30 3.17
C ALA A 178 1.80 3.76 4.47
N LEU A 179 1.41 4.36 5.60
CA LEU A 179 1.82 3.88 6.92
C LEU A 179 1.42 2.41 7.09
N SER A 180 0.16 2.06 6.85
CA SER A 180 -0.33 0.70 6.99
C SER A 180 0.41 -0.30 6.10
N SER A 181 0.59 0.00 4.81
CA SER A 181 1.34 -0.86 3.88
C SER A 181 2.79 -1.06 4.32
N SER A 182 3.43 -0.01 4.85
CA SER A 182 4.83 -0.05 5.26
C SER A 182 5.09 -0.86 6.55
N LEU A 183 4.09 -0.97 7.44
CA LEU A 183 4.20 -1.69 8.72
C LEU A 183 3.75 -3.16 8.64
N LYS A 184 2.82 -3.49 7.74
CA LYS A 184 2.28 -4.84 7.64
C LYS A 184 3.34 -5.83 7.15
N HIS A 185 3.27 -7.03 7.73
CA HIS A 185 4.17 -8.17 7.51
C HIS A 185 5.67 -7.87 7.68
N TRP A 186 6.03 -6.82 8.43
CA TRP A 186 7.42 -6.49 8.69
C TRP A 186 7.68 -5.99 10.12
N GLU A 187 8.30 -6.84 10.95
CA GLU A 187 8.49 -6.60 12.39
C GLU A 187 9.44 -5.43 12.69
N ALA A 188 10.53 -5.28 11.93
CA ALA A 188 11.48 -4.18 12.13
C ALA A 188 10.84 -2.80 11.91
N ALA A 189 9.91 -2.71 10.95
CA ALA A 189 9.13 -1.50 10.69
C ALA A 189 8.21 -1.14 11.87
N VAL A 190 7.53 -2.14 12.45
CA VAL A 190 6.68 -1.95 13.65
C VAL A 190 7.51 -1.52 14.86
N GLN A 191 8.70 -2.12 15.04
CA GLN A 191 9.62 -1.72 16.10
C GLN A 191 10.06 -0.27 15.93
N ARG A 192 10.51 0.12 14.73
CA ARG A 192 10.92 1.50 14.44
C ARG A 192 9.77 2.49 14.65
N PHE A 193 8.56 2.14 14.23
CA PHE A 193 7.35 2.94 14.49
C PHE A 193 7.09 3.12 15.98
N SER A 194 7.28 2.07 16.79
CA SER A 194 7.17 2.15 18.25
C SER A 194 8.23 3.06 18.87
N GLU A 195 9.49 2.97 18.42
CA GLU A 195 10.60 3.80 18.90
C GLU A 195 10.38 5.29 18.62
N LEU A 196 9.70 5.60 17.52
CA LEU A 196 9.33 6.96 17.13
C LEU A 196 8.08 7.51 17.85
N GLY A 197 7.48 6.75 18.77
CA GLY A 197 6.22 7.16 19.41
C GLY A 197 5.02 7.13 18.46
N GLY A 198 5.03 6.26 17.45
CA GLY A 198 3.96 6.14 16.48
C GLY A 198 2.62 5.70 17.07
N TRP A 199 2.62 5.01 18.21
CA TRP A 199 1.38 4.63 18.89
C TRP A 199 0.55 5.83 19.33
N GLN A 200 1.20 6.94 19.73
CA GLN A 200 0.51 8.19 20.05
C GLN A 200 -0.23 8.74 18.82
N THR A 201 0.35 8.62 17.62
CA THR A 201 -0.32 8.98 16.36
C THR A 201 -1.59 8.16 16.13
N LEU A 202 -1.54 6.84 16.35
CA LEU A 202 -2.72 5.99 16.24
C LEU A 202 -3.77 6.30 17.33
N THR A 203 -3.34 6.55 18.58
CA THR A 203 -4.24 6.98 19.66
C THR A 203 -5.00 8.24 19.28
N GLN A 204 -4.32 9.26 18.77
CA GLN A 204 -4.98 10.49 18.34
C GLN A 204 -5.90 10.26 17.13
N THR A 205 -5.49 9.39 16.20
CA THR A 205 -6.30 9.09 15.01
C THR A 205 -7.59 8.32 15.34
N LEU A 206 -7.60 7.49 16.40
CA LEU A 206 -8.82 6.88 16.92
C LEU A 206 -9.83 7.90 17.48
N GLN A 207 -9.38 9.12 17.75
CA GLN A 207 -10.21 10.23 18.22
C GLN A 207 -10.54 11.23 17.11
N ASP A 208 -10.08 10.98 15.88
CA ASP A 208 -10.21 11.91 14.76
C ASP A 208 -11.68 12.23 14.43
N PRO A 209 -12.04 13.44 14.01
CA PRO A 209 -13.40 13.70 13.53
C PRO A 209 -13.82 12.82 12.33
N SER A 210 -12.86 12.31 11.55
CA SER A 210 -13.12 11.40 10.44
C SER A 210 -13.27 9.95 10.91
N LEU A 211 -14.49 9.44 10.83
CA LEU A 211 -14.80 8.02 11.04
C LEU A 211 -13.92 7.11 10.18
N LYS A 212 -13.72 7.46 8.91
CA LYS A 212 -12.84 6.73 7.98
C LYS A 212 -11.42 6.57 8.52
N MET A 213 -10.87 7.59 9.19
CA MET A 213 -9.53 7.53 9.78
C MET A 213 -9.51 6.65 11.03
N ARG A 214 -10.55 6.73 11.88
CA ARG A 214 -10.71 5.83 13.03
C ARG A 214 -10.77 4.38 12.58
N SER A 215 -11.62 4.04 11.61
CA SER A 215 -11.79 2.68 11.11
C SER A 215 -10.53 2.16 10.42
N LYS A 216 -9.81 2.98 9.65
CA LYS A 216 -8.48 2.62 9.12
C LYS A 216 -7.46 2.32 10.22
N THR A 217 -7.52 3.05 11.33
CA THR A 217 -6.65 2.80 12.49
C THR A 217 -6.97 1.47 13.16
N ALA A 218 -8.26 1.19 13.42
CA ALA A 218 -8.70 -0.08 13.98
C ALA A 218 -8.32 -1.26 13.08
N PHE A 219 -8.47 -1.11 11.76
CA PHE A 219 -8.01 -2.11 10.78
C PHE A 219 -6.50 -2.36 10.89
N LEU A 220 -5.68 -1.30 10.90
CA LEU A 220 -4.23 -1.43 11.04
C LEU A 220 -3.87 -2.17 12.33
N LEU A 221 -4.46 -1.78 13.47
CA LEU A 221 -4.23 -2.45 14.75
C LEU A 221 -4.59 -3.94 14.68
N ALA A 222 -5.74 -4.28 14.06
CA ALA A 222 -6.16 -5.68 13.89
C ALA A 222 -5.14 -6.49 13.07
N GLN A 223 -4.60 -5.91 12.01
CA GLN A 223 -3.56 -6.54 11.18
C GLN A 223 -2.25 -6.73 11.95
N LEU A 224 -1.81 -5.71 12.69
CA LEU A 224 -0.56 -5.76 13.46
C LEU A 224 -0.60 -6.82 14.57
N VAL A 225 -1.73 -6.98 15.26
CA VAL A 225 -1.88 -8.06 16.26
C VAL A 225 -1.89 -9.43 15.58
N SER A 226 -2.62 -9.58 14.47
CA SER A 226 -2.71 -10.84 13.74
C SER A 226 -1.35 -11.36 13.30
N GLN A 227 -0.50 -10.49 12.74
CA GLN A 227 0.84 -10.84 12.26
C GLN A 227 1.91 -10.91 13.37
N SER A 228 1.62 -10.47 14.59
CA SER A 228 2.66 -10.31 15.63
C SER A 228 3.16 -11.64 16.16
N ASN A 229 4.49 -11.80 16.20
CA ASN A 229 5.17 -12.92 16.85
C ASN A 229 5.14 -12.80 18.39
N SER A 230 4.97 -11.58 18.91
CA SER A 230 4.96 -11.26 20.36
C SER A 230 3.74 -10.38 20.70
N PRO A 231 2.51 -10.94 20.68
CA PRO A 231 1.29 -10.15 20.87
C PRO A 231 1.21 -9.47 22.24
N ALA A 232 1.75 -10.09 23.29
CA ALA A 232 1.79 -9.50 24.63
C ALA A 232 2.65 -8.22 24.69
N THR A 233 3.82 -8.21 24.03
CA THR A 233 4.68 -7.02 23.94
C THR A 233 3.99 -5.92 23.15
N LEU A 234 3.35 -6.25 22.02
CA LEU A 234 2.57 -5.27 21.26
C LEU A 234 1.46 -4.65 22.11
N LEU A 235 0.69 -5.46 22.85
CA LEU A 235 -0.34 -4.97 23.77
C LEU A 235 0.23 -4.09 24.88
N SER A 236 1.43 -4.39 25.39
CA SER A 236 2.09 -3.54 26.37
C SER A 236 2.38 -2.15 25.80
N SER A 237 2.87 -2.05 24.56
CA SER A 237 3.10 -0.78 23.88
C SER A 237 1.80 -0.01 23.64
N LEU A 238 0.74 -0.70 23.22
CA LEU A 238 -0.59 -0.10 23.03
C LEU A 238 -1.18 0.43 24.35
N ARG A 239 -0.94 -0.25 25.47
CA ARG A 239 -1.35 0.23 26.80
C ARG A 239 -0.54 1.43 27.24
N SER A 240 0.78 1.41 27.06
CA SER A 240 1.65 2.53 27.42
C SER A 240 1.29 3.82 26.68
N ALA A 241 0.75 3.73 25.47
CA ALA A 241 0.26 4.86 24.68
C ALA A 241 -1.25 5.13 24.81
N SER A 242 -1.95 4.43 25.71
CA SER A 242 -3.41 4.46 25.87
C SER A 242 -4.22 4.09 24.62
N THR A 243 -3.58 3.56 23.57
CA THR A 243 -4.21 3.18 22.30
C THR A 243 -5.26 2.08 22.51
N LEU A 244 -4.95 1.09 23.36
CA LEU A 244 -5.86 -0.03 23.62
C LEU A 244 -7.16 0.43 24.30
N SER A 245 -7.04 1.25 25.36
CA SER A 245 -8.21 1.80 26.05
C SER A 245 -9.01 2.73 25.14
N THR A 246 -8.35 3.61 24.38
CA THR A 246 -9.02 4.49 23.43
C THR A 246 -9.78 3.70 22.35
N LEU A 247 -9.20 2.62 21.84
CA LEU A 247 -9.90 1.76 20.89
C LEU A 247 -11.14 1.15 21.55
N ILE A 248 -11.01 0.48 22.69
CA ILE A 248 -12.14 -0.18 23.38
C ILE A 248 -13.27 0.81 23.70
N ASP A 249 -12.93 1.99 24.23
CA ASP A 249 -13.91 3.03 24.55
C ASP A 249 -14.62 3.55 23.29
N SER A 250 -13.93 3.57 22.14
CA SER A 250 -14.53 3.97 20.86
C SER A 250 -15.54 2.99 20.27
N LEU A 251 -15.63 1.74 20.78
CA LEU A 251 -16.50 0.70 20.22
C LEU A 251 -17.91 0.65 20.84
N HIS A 252 -18.19 1.46 21.86
CA HIS A 252 -19.48 1.47 22.54
C HIS A 252 -20.05 2.89 22.62
N SER A 253 -21.33 3.04 22.28
CA SER A 253 -22.01 4.33 22.15
C SER A 253 -21.87 5.25 23.37
N SER A 254 -21.87 4.69 24.58
CA SER A 254 -21.77 5.49 25.81
C SER A 254 -20.38 6.08 26.09
N THR A 255 -19.33 5.55 25.45
CA THR A 255 -17.92 5.93 25.67
C THR A 255 -17.27 6.47 24.40
N ALA A 256 -17.89 6.23 23.24
CA ALA A 256 -17.39 6.70 21.97
C ALA A 256 -17.33 8.22 21.93
N ILE A 257 -16.24 8.73 21.35
CA ILE A 257 -16.05 10.15 21.14
C ILE A 257 -17.07 10.60 20.10
N PRO A 258 -17.88 11.64 20.37
CA PRO A 258 -18.86 12.14 19.42
C PRO A 258 -18.26 12.44 18.06
N THR A 259 -19.07 12.31 17.01
CA THR A 259 -18.64 12.45 15.62
C THR A 259 -19.47 13.49 14.91
N GLY A 260 -18.91 14.08 13.86
CA GLY A 260 -19.58 15.08 13.03
C GLY A 260 -19.53 16.51 13.58
N PRO A 261 -20.01 17.49 12.79
CA PRO A 261 -19.88 18.92 13.11
C PRO A 261 -20.67 19.37 14.35
N SER A 262 -21.74 18.65 14.69
CA SER A 262 -22.66 18.93 15.79
C SER A 262 -22.30 18.22 17.10
N GLY A 263 -21.27 17.35 17.11
CA GLY A 263 -20.91 16.58 18.30
C GLY A 263 -22.02 15.62 18.76
N GLU A 264 -22.85 15.14 17.83
CA GLU A 264 -23.86 14.15 18.12
C GLU A 264 -23.20 12.84 18.53
N GLN A 265 -23.66 12.26 19.65
CA GLN A 265 -23.41 10.86 20.01
C GLN A 265 -24.26 9.98 19.09
N GLY A 266 -23.96 10.03 17.79
CA GLY A 266 -24.52 9.11 16.81
C GLY A 266 -24.02 7.69 17.12
N GLU A 267 -24.80 6.70 16.70
CA GLU A 267 -24.43 5.28 16.76
C GLU A 267 -22.97 5.09 16.33
N VAL A 268 -22.24 4.23 17.04
CA VAL A 268 -20.84 3.92 16.71
C VAL A 268 -20.77 3.47 15.26
N ASP A 269 -19.87 4.08 14.49
CA ASP A 269 -19.65 3.72 13.08
C ASP A 269 -19.48 2.19 12.95
N PRO A 270 -20.36 1.50 12.18
CA PRO A 270 -20.32 0.05 12.08
C PRO A 270 -18.96 -0.47 11.62
N ASP A 271 -18.33 0.21 10.67
CA ASP A 271 -17.02 -0.19 10.14
C ASP A 271 -15.91 -0.08 11.22
N LEU A 272 -15.89 0.99 12.03
CA LEU A 272 -15.00 1.10 13.20
C LEU A 272 -15.27 -0.01 14.20
N ARG A 273 -16.54 -0.24 14.54
CA ARG A 273 -16.95 -1.23 15.53
C ARG A 273 -16.50 -2.63 15.11
N ASP A 274 -16.78 -3.02 13.87
CA ASP A 274 -16.49 -4.36 13.37
C ASP A 274 -14.98 -4.59 13.28
N LYS A 275 -14.20 -3.59 12.82
CA LYS A 275 -12.73 -3.67 12.81
C LYS A 275 -12.12 -3.71 14.21
N GLY A 276 -12.69 -2.98 15.16
CA GLY A 276 -12.28 -3.01 16.56
C GLY A 276 -12.59 -4.34 17.23
N LEU A 277 -13.78 -4.92 16.97
CA LEU A 277 -14.13 -6.26 17.42
C LEU A 277 -13.21 -7.32 16.81
N ARG A 278 -12.85 -7.19 15.52
CA ARG A 278 -11.86 -8.06 14.89
C ARG A 278 -10.49 -7.95 15.54
N PHE A 279 -10.04 -6.74 15.91
CA PHE A 279 -8.82 -6.56 16.71
C PHE A 279 -8.90 -7.33 18.03
N LEU A 280 -10.00 -7.19 18.78
CA LEU A 280 -10.17 -7.86 20.08
C LEU A 280 -10.21 -9.39 19.94
N ALA A 281 -10.85 -9.90 18.90
CA ALA A 281 -10.87 -11.33 18.58
C ALA A 281 -9.45 -11.84 18.29
N ASN A 282 -8.70 -11.14 17.44
CA ASN A 282 -7.30 -11.49 17.15
C ASN A 282 -6.45 -11.46 18.44
N VAL A 283 -6.65 -10.50 19.34
CA VAL A 283 -5.93 -10.46 20.63
C VAL A 283 -6.22 -11.71 21.46
N VAL A 284 -7.49 -12.06 21.62
CA VAL A 284 -7.91 -13.23 22.40
C VAL A 284 -7.30 -14.51 21.82
N GLU A 285 -7.42 -14.71 20.51
CA GLU A 285 -6.88 -15.88 19.82
C GLU A 285 -5.35 -15.98 19.97
N ARG A 286 -4.65 -14.87 19.72
CA ARG A 286 -3.17 -14.82 19.74
C ARG A 286 -2.57 -14.90 21.14
N THR A 287 -3.36 -14.67 22.19
CA THR A 287 -2.91 -14.71 23.59
C THR A 287 -3.41 -15.92 24.38
N ALA A 288 -4.35 -16.72 23.83
CA ALA A 288 -4.96 -17.87 24.51
C ALA A 288 -4.00 -19.03 24.87
N GLY A 289 -2.81 -19.08 24.27
CA GLY A 289 -1.83 -20.17 24.47
C GLY A 289 -0.64 -19.87 25.39
N GLY A 290 -0.50 -18.63 25.89
CA GLY A 290 0.56 -18.23 26.80
C GLY A 290 0.10 -18.24 28.26
N ASN A 291 1.04 -18.29 29.23
CA ASN A 291 0.71 -17.92 30.61
C ASN A 291 -0.11 -16.63 30.59
N THR A 292 -1.18 -16.59 31.37
CA THR A 292 -2.25 -15.58 31.42
C THR A 292 -1.80 -14.11 31.60
N GLU A 293 -0.50 -13.83 31.66
CA GLU A 293 0.10 -12.53 31.92
C GLU A 293 0.14 -11.58 30.70
N GLY A 294 -0.26 -12.06 29.50
CA GLY A 294 -0.15 -11.27 28.25
C GLY A 294 -1.45 -10.80 27.59
N GLY A 295 -2.62 -11.30 28.02
CA GLY A 295 -3.92 -11.06 27.37
C GLY A 295 -4.63 -9.77 27.80
N LEU A 296 -5.92 -9.65 27.48
CA LEU A 296 -6.78 -8.55 27.95
C LEU A 296 -7.00 -8.61 29.47
N SER A 297 -6.94 -7.46 30.14
CA SER A 297 -7.29 -7.30 31.54
C SER A 297 -8.80 -7.43 31.76
N ARG A 298 -9.22 -7.60 33.03
CA ARG A 298 -10.66 -7.69 33.36
C ARG A 298 -11.45 -6.46 32.89
N GLY A 299 -10.94 -5.25 33.11
CA GLY A 299 -11.62 -4.03 32.65
C GLY A 299 -11.69 -3.91 31.13
N GLU A 300 -10.65 -4.36 30.43
CA GLU A 300 -10.63 -4.40 28.96
C GLU A 300 -11.65 -5.42 28.42
N LYS A 301 -11.76 -6.59 29.05
CA LYS A 301 -12.78 -7.60 28.74
C LYS A 301 -14.20 -7.08 28.98
N ASP A 302 -14.44 -6.37 30.09
CA ASP A 302 -15.74 -5.77 30.38
C ASP A 302 -16.12 -4.69 29.35
N GLY A 303 -15.15 -3.89 28.87
CA GLY A 303 -15.34 -2.97 27.75
C GLY A 303 -15.69 -3.69 26.44
N ALA A 304 -14.92 -4.73 26.10
CA ALA A 304 -15.17 -5.55 24.91
C ALA A 304 -16.56 -6.22 24.94
N LEU A 305 -16.98 -6.77 26.08
CA LEU A 305 -18.31 -7.39 26.24
C LEU A 305 -19.45 -6.41 26.03
N ARG A 306 -19.29 -5.14 26.44
CA ARG A 306 -20.29 -4.09 26.18
C ARG A 306 -20.40 -3.80 24.68
N ALA A 307 -19.29 -3.66 23.98
CA ALA A 307 -19.27 -3.46 22.53
C ALA A 307 -19.89 -4.64 21.77
N VAL A 308 -19.56 -5.89 22.16
CA VAL A 308 -20.17 -7.12 21.64
C VAL A 308 -21.70 -7.10 21.81
N ALA A 309 -22.19 -6.76 23.00
CA ALA A 309 -23.62 -6.74 23.27
C ALA A 309 -24.37 -5.63 22.51
N GLU A 310 -23.71 -4.51 22.18
CA GLU A 310 -24.27 -3.46 21.32
C GLU A 310 -24.32 -3.89 19.86
N ALA A 311 -23.26 -4.55 19.37
CA ALA A 311 -23.22 -5.09 18.01
C ALA A 311 -24.30 -6.14 17.76
N GLU A 312 -24.47 -7.11 18.66
CA GLU A 312 -25.49 -8.17 18.55
C GLU A 312 -26.93 -7.66 18.62
N LYS A 313 -27.15 -6.41 19.09
CA LYS A 313 -28.48 -5.77 19.09
C LYS A 313 -28.77 -5.02 17.79
N THR A 314 -27.75 -4.72 16.98
CA THR A 314 -27.94 -4.05 15.69
C THR A 314 -28.70 -4.97 14.74
N GLU A 315 -29.78 -4.48 14.16
CA GLU A 315 -30.60 -5.26 13.24
C GLU A 315 -29.79 -5.71 12.02
N GLY A 316 -29.85 -7.02 11.72
CA GLY A 316 -29.14 -7.60 10.59
C GLY A 316 -27.65 -7.88 10.81
N TRP A 317 -27.08 -7.52 11.96
CA TRP A 317 -25.67 -7.80 12.27
C TRP A 317 -25.44 -9.30 12.51
N THR A 318 -24.32 -9.80 12.00
CA THR A 318 -23.89 -11.20 12.12
C THR A 318 -22.39 -11.30 12.39
N PRO A 319 -21.90 -12.44 12.90
CA PRO A 319 -20.46 -12.68 13.03
C PRO A 319 -19.66 -12.56 11.72
N GLU A 320 -20.31 -12.72 10.55
CA GLU A 320 -19.65 -12.58 9.26
C GLU A 320 -19.20 -11.13 8.99
N ASP A 321 -19.84 -10.14 9.59
CA ASP A 321 -19.49 -8.71 9.47
C ASP A 321 -18.10 -8.42 10.06
N VAL A 322 -17.68 -9.19 11.08
CA VAL A 322 -16.31 -9.15 11.64
C VAL A 322 -15.38 -10.19 11.02
N GLY A 323 -15.85 -10.90 9.99
CA GLY A 323 -15.14 -11.94 9.26
C GLY A 323 -14.88 -13.19 10.11
N MET A 324 -15.84 -13.58 10.95
CA MET A 324 -15.76 -14.76 11.82
C MET A 324 -16.93 -15.71 11.59
N ALA A 325 -16.68 -17.00 11.75
CA ALA A 325 -17.75 -17.99 11.82
C ALA A 325 -18.51 -17.91 13.16
N ALA A 326 -19.73 -18.44 13.21
CA ALA A 326 -20.58 -18.36 14.40
C ALA A 326 -19.98 -19.08 15.62
N ASP A 327 -19.24 -20.17 15.40
CA ASP A 327 -18.54 -20.93 16.44
C ASP A 327 -17.28 -20.21 16.93
N GLU A 328 -16.53 -19.57 16.03
CA GLU A 328 -15.40 -18.68 16.37
C GLU A 328 -15.88 -17.51 17.24
N TRP A 329 -17.00 -16.88 16.86
CA TRP A 329 -17.61 -15.80 17.63
C TRP A 329 -18.05 -16.26 19.02
N ALA A 330 -18.68 -17.43 19.12
CA ALA A 330 -19.04 -18.01 20.41
C ALA A 330 -17.81 -18.35 21.27
N ALA A 331 -16.68 -18.76 20.67
CA ALA A 331 -15.43 -18.98 21.38
C ALA A 331 -14.83 -17.66 21.91
N PHE A 332 -14.82 -16.62 21.08
CA PHE A 332 -14.39 -15.28 21.47
C PHE A 332 -15.17 -14.74 22.67
N LYS A 333 -16.51 -14.80 22.63
CA LYS A 333 -17.35 -14.36 23.76
C LYS A 333 -17.07 -15.12 25.05
N ARG A 334 -16.89 -16.45 24.98
CA ARG A 334 -16.54 -17.27 26.15
C ARG A 334 -15.18 -16.86 26.74
N ALA A 335 -14.19 -16.56 25.91
CA ALA A 335 -12.88 -16.14 26.36
C ALA A 335 -12.86 -14.74 26.99
N LEU A 336 -13.77 -13.86 26.59
CA LEU A 336 -13.98 -12.58 27.27
C LEU A 336 -14.66 -12.74 28.64
N GLN A 337 -15.47 -13.78 28.83
CA GLN A 337 -16.18 -14.06 30.10
C GLN A 337 -15.33 -14.83 31.13
N ALA A 338 -14.30 -15.54 30.66
CA ALA A 338 -13.34 -16.28 31.48
C ALA A 338 -12.34 -15.35 32.20
#